data_AF-A0A2J7QGH5-F1
#
_entry.id   AF-A0A2J7QGH5-F1
#
_cell.length_a   1.000
_cell.length_b   1.000
_cell.length_c   1.000
_cell.angle_alpha   90.00
_cell.angle_beta   90.00
_cell.angle_gamma   90.00
#
_symmetry.space_group_name_H-M   'P 1'
#
loop_
_entity.id
_entity.type
_entity.pdbx_description
1 polymer ?
#
loop_
_entity_poly.entity_id
_entity_poly.type
_entity_poly.pdbx_seq_one_letter_code
_entity_poly.pdbx_strand_id
1 'polypeptide(L)'
;MATRAATFTARIRNLHDYQLRLLHNIMPVPSGVDIANTLKYFSQTLLTVLKDVPSSPMEMLKSQEKDSVRLGLYPILDYKGLYSAIVQLTDVVPLIQCGLNVFGQAMLQCLGCLLPFLDHDMIDTLPYMTASMVAVLPSELHQEIINSLCFYILPFTITRRNADDDDEQENYASRSVAAIIMMVFQYSEDPAHHCQLLECLMTNKKNVVKDLLCVIAYGTSGARASAAKLLFYYWPTFNPNLFDRRVVLQKFSNLVPFVCQHDMCPNAGNAEAAKVCYDHCISITFASDSPPPLYLCIECANEIHREHPNQMFFDILHPMQQVSMTCENKNCRASDKYAVSICFSTECASYNGNHPIRYCQQCHNIRHNNRRGGDHIVHTSLPQLWDMDAEVQTYMVESIVSLLKEAKHLNSDISKGSADIHSKASLLNVLTTEDPIPLEERQLLGRYGVWLLVGLCTPHEDTPAEILGRLLSMLFHWFDITSYTFDDQESTLERLKTEFVCGWLSDVCSSHFKVFVSCLLPHPPDYARVGGHWDTLISRTSHLKDGLNRLFSLVPYEIITSEIWDYVMPHWMEAMVNDVPEKEQHELKNLLRIICSCNILTSYTFAFALKS
;
A
#
# COMPACT_ATOMS: atom_id res chain seq x y z
N MET A 1 49.07 -20.74 2.17
CA MET A 1 47.83 -20.56 1.40
C MET A 1 46.74 -20.16 2.38
N ALA A 2 46.01 -19.07 2.13
CA ALA A 2 44.88 -18.69 3.00
C ALA A 2 43.72 -19.68 2.80
N THR A 3 43.05 -20.08 3.87
CA THR A 3 41.85 -20.94 3.79
C THR A 3 40.67 -20.15 3.19
N ARG A 4 39.69 -20.85 2.59
CA ARG A 4 38.48 -20.22 2.02
C ARG A 4 37.78 -19.31 3.05
N ALA A 5 37.66 -19.78 4.30
CA ALA A 5 37.11 -18.99 5.41
C ALA A 5 37.90 -17.71 5.71
N ALA A 6 39.23 -17.79 5.75
CA ALA A 6 40.08 -16.61 5.97
C ALA A 6 39.91 -15.55 4.86
N THR A 7 39.82 -15.99 3.60
CA THR A 7 39.56 -15.10 2.46
C THR A 7 38.17 -14.48 2.54
N PHE A 8 37.15 -15.27 2.90
CA PHE A 8 35.77 -14.80 3.07
C PHE A 8 35.69 -13.69 4.12
N THR A 9 36.22 -13.92 5.33
CA THR A 9 36.27 -12.92 6.41
C THR A 9 37.14 -11.71 6.05
N ALA A 10 38.23 -11.88 5.31
CA ALA A 10 39.02 -10.75 4.83
C ALA A 10 38.23 -9.87 3.85
N ARG A 11 37.43 -10.46 2.96
CA ARG A 11 36.58 -9.71 2.02
C ARG A 11 35.43 -8.98 2.71
N ILE A 12 34.87 -9.52 3.80
CA ILE A 12 33.87 -8.81 4.62
C ILE A 12 34.50 -7.58 5.26
N ARG A 13 35.72 -7.70 5.81
CA ARG A 13 36.47 -6.56 6.34
C ARG A 13 36.72 -5.48 5.29
N ASN A 14 36.96 -5.86 4.04
CA ASN A 14 37.08 -4.89 2.94
C ASN A 14 35.77 -4.14 2.68
N LEU A 15 34.61 -4.79 2.77
CA LEU A 15 33.31 -4.10 2.64
C LEU A 15 33.10 -3.06 3.76
N HIS A 16 33.44 -3.41 5.00
CA HIS A 16 33.39 -2.45 6.11
C HIS A 16 34.42 -1.31 5.95
N ASP A 17 35.63 -1.59 5.44
CA ASP A 17 36.60 -0.54 5.10
C ASP A 17 36.02 0.43 4.05
N TYR A 18 35.42 -0.09 2.98
CA TYR A 18 34.77 0.76 1.98
C TYR A 18 33.66 1.63 2.58
N GLN A 19 32.80 1.05 3.40
CA GLN A 19 31.73 1.76 4.09
C GLN A 19 32.27 2.89 5.00
N LEU A 20 33.26 2.61 5.84
CA LEU A 20 33.88 3.61 6.72
C LEU A 20 34.56 4.74 5.92
N ARG A 21 35.20 4.41 4.80
CA ARG A 21 35.86 5.39 3.95
C ARG A 21 34.87 6.28 3.21
N LEU A 22 33.70 5.75 2.83
CA LEU A 22 32.60 6.57 2.30
C LEU A 22 32.05 7.51 3.39
N LEU A 23 31.76 6.99 4.59
CA LEU A 23 31.23 7.78 5.71
C LEU A 23 32.15 8.93 6.12
N HIS A 24 33.46 8.69 6.15
CA HIS A 24 34.46 9.66 6.60
C HIS A 24 35.21 10.35 5.46
N ASN A 25 34.82 10.10 4.21
CA ASN A 25 35.46 10.66 3.01
C ASN A 25 36.99 10.44 2.96
N ILE A 26 37.44 9.21 3.28
CA ILE A 26 38.86 8.85 3.39
C ILE A 26 39.41 8.40 2.02
N MET A 27 40.44 9.10 1.55
CA MET A 27 41.06 8.87 0.23
C MET A 27 41.93 7.60 0.15
N PRO A 28 41.95 6.88 -1.00
CA PRO A 28 41.06 7.07 -2.17
C PRO A 28 39.60 6.68 -1.90
N VAL A 29 38.62 7.50 -2.25
CA VAL A 29 37.21 7.13 -2.06
C VAL A 29 36.88 5.88 -2.90
N PRO A 30 36.28 4.82 -2.31
CA PRO A 30 35.96 3.61 -3.06
C PRO A 30 34.86 3.88 -4.09
N SER A 31 35.02 3.34 -5.29
CA SER A 31 33.99 3.41 -6.33
C SER A 31 32.94 2.31 -6.16
N GLY A 32 31.75 2.50 -6.74
CA GLY A 32 30.73 1.45 -6.81
C GLY A 32 31.23 0.20 -7.54
N VAL A 33 32.16 0.35 -8.50
CA VAL A 33 32.77 -0.79 -9.21
C VAL A 33 33.68 -1.62 -8.30
N ASP A 34 34.46 -0.97 -7.42
CA ASP A 34 35.33 -1.66 -6.46
C ASP A 34 34.52 -2.52 -5.48
N ILE A 35 33.43 -1.93 -4.97
CA ILE A 35 32.51 -2.61 -4.06
C ILE A 35 31.79 -3.73 -4.80
N ALA A 36 31.28 -3.48 -6.02
CA ALA A 36 30.60 -4.48 -6.85
C ALA A 36 31.48 -5.71 -7.11
N ASN A 37 32.76 -5.53 -7.42
CA ASN A 37 33.68 -6.65 -7.65
C ASN A 37 33.85 -7.53 -6.40
N THR A 38 33.83 -6.91 -5.21
CA THR A 38 33.87 -7.64 -3.94
C THR A 38 32.56 -8.39 -3.67
N LEU A 39 31.41 -7.79 -3.99
CA LEU A 39 30.10 -8.44 -3.90
C LEU A 39 29.95 -9.60 -4.88
N LYS A 40 30.39 -9.45 -6.13
CA LYS A 40 30.40 -10.53 -7.14
C LYS A 40 31.22 -11.74 -6.70
N TYR A 41 32.35 -11.52 -6.02
CA TYR A 41 33.13 -12.60 -5.40
C TYR A 41 32.28 -13.41 -4.40
N PHE A 42 31.48 -12.74 -3.57
CA PHE A 42 30.57 -13.41 -2.64
C PHE A 42 29.50 -14.19 -3.37
N SER A 43 28.81 -13.60 -4.36
CA SER A 43 27.81 -14.30 -5.18
C SER A 43 28.37 -15.59 -5.78
N GLN A 44 29.53 -15.52 -6.45
CA GLN A 44 30.18 -16.70 -7.04
C GLN A 44 30.58 -17.74 -6.00
N THR A 45 31.08 -17.31 -4.84
CA THR A 45 31.46 -18.21 -3.74
C THR A 45 30.24 -18.92 -3.17
N LEU A 46 29.13 -18.19 -2.96
CA LEU A 46 27.87 -18.73 -2.45
C LEU A 46 27.25 -19.73 -3.43
N LEU A 47 27.21 -19.40 -4.72
CA LEU A 47 26.73 -20.33 -5.76
C LEU A 47 27.60 -21.58 -5.84
N THR A 48 28.93 -21.45 -5.75
CA THR A 48 29.83 -22.61 -5.73
C THR A 48 29.56 -23.50 -4.53
N VAL A 49 29.39 -22.92 -3.34
CA VAL A 49 29.06 -23.69 -2.13
C VAL A 49 27.70 -24.37 -2.27
N LEU A 50 26.71 -23.66 -2.81
CA LEU A 50 25.34 -24.18 -2.98
C LEU A 50 25.31 -25.35 -3.96
N LYS A 51 26.10 -25.29 -5.05
CA LYS A 51 26.19 -26.34 -6.07
C LYS A 51 26.61 -27.70 -5.49
N ASP A 52 27.45 -27.69 -4.46
CA ASP A 52 27.99 -28.90 -3.83
C ASP A 52 27.02 -29.53 -2.80
N VAL A 53 25.85 -28.91 -2.56
CA VAL A 53 24.85 -29.39 -1.58
C VAL A 53 23.92 -30.41 -2.24
N PRO A 54 23.86 -31.66 -1.72
CA PRO A 54 23.07 -32.74 -2.33
C PRO A 54 21.57 -32.74 -1.95
N SER A 55 21.17 -31.93 -0.96
CA SER A 55 19.76 -31.79 -0.51
C SER A 55 19.11 -30.58 -1.17
N SER A 56 17.80 -30.36 -0.96
CA SER A 56 17.04 -29.21 -1.52
C SER A 56 16.89 -28.05 -0.50
N PRO A 57 17.92 -27.20 -0.29
CA PRO A 57 17.87 -26.12 0.71
C PRO A 57 16.74 -25.12 0.46
N MET A 58 16.30 -24.95 -0.80
CA MET A 58 15.20 -24.06 -1.16
C MET A 58 13.83 -24.55 -0.66
N GLU A 59 13.62 -25.87 -0.60
CA GLU A 59 12.42 -26.43 0.01
C GLU A 59 12.47 -26.31 1.53
N MET A 60 13.68 -26.41 2.11
CA MET A 60 13.90 -26.25 3.54
C MET A 60 13.70 -24.80 4.01
N LEU A 61 13.96 -23.79 3.17
CA LEU A 61 13.70 -22.38 3.49
C LEU A 61 12.25 -22.12 3.93
N LYS A 62 11.29 -22.86 3.37
CA LYS A 62 9.85 -22.67 3.64
C LYS A 62 9.43 -23.01 5.07
N SER A 63 10.29 -23.63 5.87
CA SER A 63 9.99 -24.07 7.24
C SER A 63 11.11 -23.70 8.19
N GLN A 64 10.78 -22.94 9.23
CA GLN A 64 11.74 -22.49 10.24
C GLN A 64 12.39 -23.65 11.00
N GLU A 65 11.64 -24.72 11.29
CA GLU A 65 12.17 -25.91 11.97
C GLU A 65 13.36 -26.53 11.23
N LYS A 66 13.38 -26.42 9.90
CA LYS A 66 14.42 -26.98 9.05
C LYS A 66 15.67 -26.10 8.94
N ASP A 67 15.70 -24.93 9.59
CA ASP A 67 16.85 -24.02 9.57
C ASP A 67 18.12 -24.65 10.09
N SER A 68 18.04 -25.30 11.25
CA SER A 68 19.21 -25.94 11.88
C SER A 68 19.84 -26.99 10.95
N VAL A 69 18.99 -27.80 10.31
CA VAL A 69 19.41 -28.82 9.34
C VAL A 69 19.95 -28.16 8.08
N ARG A 70 19.27 -27.13 7.53
CA ARG A 70 19.69 -26.40 6.31
C ARG A 70 21.07 -25.78 6.51
N LEU A 71 21.25 -25.02 7.59
CA LEU A 71 22.50 -24.34 7.88
C LEU A 71 23.64 -25.33 8.17
N GLY A 72 23.32 -26.51 8.70
CA GLY A 72 24.28 -27.61 8.87
C GLY A 72 24.81 -28.23 7.56
N LEU A 73 24.20 -27.92 6.41
CA LEU A 73 24.68 -28.38 5.09
C LEU A 73 25.86 -27.56 4.56
N TYR A 74 26.07 -26.35 5.10
CA TYR A 74 27.02 -25.40 4.57
C TYR A 74 28.34 -25.38 5.35
N PRO A 75 29.46 -25.00 4.72
CA PRO A 75 30.69 -24.72 5.44
C PRO A 75 30.50 -23.56 6.42
N ILE A 76 31.24 -23.59 7.52
CA ILE A 76 31.20 -22.53 8.54
C ILE A 76 31.90 -21.28 7.98
N LEU A 77 31.11 -20.37 7.40
CA LEU A 77 31.51 -19.04 6.92
C LEU A 77 30.66 -17.97 7.61
N ASP A 78 31.14 -16.73 7.59
CA ASP A 78 30.49 -15.60 8.27
C ASP A 78 29.36 -14.97 7.42
N TYR A 79 28.31 -15.75 7.15
CA TYR A 79 27.16 -15.32 6.33
C TYR A 79 26.41 -14.13 6.98
N LYS A 80 26.31 -14.14 8.31
CA LYS A 80 25.74 -13.04 9.11
C LYS A 80 26.55 -11.76 8.94
N GLY A 81 27.87 -11.82 9.05
CA GLY A 81 28.74 -10.67 8.83
C GLY A 81 28.61 -10.10 7.42
N LEU A 82 28.46 -10.96 6.40
CA LEU A 82 28.19 -10.50 5.04
C LEU A 82 26.84 -9.77 4.93
N TYR A 83 25.76 -10.33 5.48
CA TYR A 83 24.46 -9.66 5.50
C TYR A 83 24.54 -8.29 6.20
N SER A 84 25.14 -8.24 7.39
CA SER A 84 25.32 -6.98 8.14
C SER A 84 26.15 -5.95 7.37
N ALA A 85 27.19 -6.37 6.65
CA ALA A 85 27.96 -5.48 5.78
C ALA A 85 27.12 -4.91 4.64
N ILE A 86 26.26 -5.73 4.01
CA ILE A 86 25.35 -5.27 2.94
C ILE A 86 24.33 -4.28 3.49
N VAL A 87 23.74 -4.54 4.65
CA VAL A 87 22.81 -3.60 5.33
C VAL A 87 23.50 -2.25 5.55
N GLN A 88 24.70 -2.25 6.14
CA GLN A 88 25.48 -1.03 6.38
C GLN A 88 25.90 -0.30 5.09
N LEU A 89 26.12 -1.03 4.00
CA LEU A 89 26.40 -0.42 2.71
C LEU A 89 25.19 0.31 2.12
N THR A 90 23.97 -0.12 2.46
CA THR A 90 22.72 0.53 2.01
C THR A 90 22.65 1.98 2.52
N ASP A 91 23.09 2.23 3.75
CA ASP A 91 23.07 3.56 4.38
C ASP A 91 24.04 4.56 3.72
N VAL A 92 25.05 4.07 3.01
CA VAL A 92 26.09 4.89 2.37
C VAL A 92 25.97 4.95 0.85
N VAL A 93 24.93 4.36 0.27
CA VAL A 93 24.65 4.39 -1.18
C VAL A 93 24.65 5.82 -1.73
N PRO A 94 24.01 6.82 -1.08
CA PRO A 94 24.04 8.20 -1.57
C PRO A 94 25.44 8.84 -1.61
N LEU A 95 26.44 8.25 -0.94
CA LEU A 95 27.81 8.75 -0.91
C LEU A 95 28.69 8.18 -2.03
N ILE A 96 28.20 7.18 -2.78
CA ILE A 96 28.94 6.55 -3.89
C ILE A 96 28.90 7.46 -5.12
N GLN A 97 30.05 7.99 -5.51
CA GLN A 97 30.14 8.99 -6.59
C GLN A 97 30.04 8.41 -8.00
N CYS A 98 30.47 7.17 -8.21
CA CYS A 98 30.50 6.54 -9.54
C CYS A 98 30.25 5.02 -9.46
N GLY A 99 29.67 4.46 -10.54
CA GLY A 99 29.43 3.01 -10.64
C GLY A 99 28.21 2.48 -9.88
N LEU A 100 27.23 3.33 -9.58
CA LEU A 100 26.07 3.00 -8.76
C LEU A 100 25.22 1.85 -9.33
N ASN A 101 25.00 1.83 -10.65
CA ASN A 101 24.24 0.76 -11.31
C ASN A 101 24.89 -0.62 -11.14
N VAL A 102 26.19 -0.72 -11.39
CA VAL A 102 26.94 -1.99 -11.27
C VAL A 102 27.02 -2.44 -9.81
N PHE A 103 27.12 -1.49 -8.88
CA PHE A 103 27.03 -1.75 -7.45
C PHE A 103 25.66 -2.31 -7.06
N GLY A 104 24.56 -1.64 -7.44
CA GLY A 104 23.20 -2.07 -7.13
C GLY A 104 22.88 -3.45 -7.68
N GLN A 105 23.23 -3.72 -8.95
CA GLN A 105 23.12 -5.05 -9.57
C GLN A 105 23.85 -6.12 -8.76
N ALA A 106 25.12 -5.88 -8.42
CA ALA A 106 25.93 -6.83 -7.66
C ALA A 106 25.39 -7.05 -6.24
N MET A 107 24.82 -6.02 -5.62
CA MET A 107 24.22 -6.07 -4.29
C MET A 107 22.94 -6.91 -4.30
N LEU A 108 22.03 -6.68 -5.24
CA LEU A 108 20.78 -7.44 -5.40
C LEU A 108 21.06 -8.91 -5.71
N GLN A 109 22.01 -9.19 -6.61
CA GLN A 109 22.46 -10.54 -6.92
C GLN A 109 23.04 -11.24 -5.68
N CYS A 110 23.88 -10.53 -4.91
CA CYS A 110 24.48 -11.07 -3.69
C CYS A 110 23.41 -11.42 -2.64
N LEU A 111 22.39 -10.58 -2.47
CA LEU A 111 21.26 -10.85 -1.56
C LEU A 111 20.46 -12.09 -1.96
N GLY A 112 20.13 -12.24 -3.25
CA GLY A 112 19.47 -13.44 -3.76
C GLY A 112 20.30 -14.71 -3.51
N CYS A 113 21.61 -14.65 -3.76
CA CYS A 113 22.53 -15.77 -3.51
C CYS A 113 22.72 -16.06 -2.02
N LEU A 114 22.56 -15.05 -1.15
CA LEU A 114 22.79 -15.16 0.29
C LEU A 114 21.58 -15.76 1.03
N LEU A 115 20.35 -15.54 0.54
CA LEU A 115 19.12 -16.01 1.16
C LEU A 115 19.16 -17.48 1.68
N PRO A 116 19.62 -18.50 0.92
CA PRO A 116 19.70 -19.88 1.41
C PRO A 116 20.54 -20.08 2.68
N PHE A 117 21.48 -19.17 2.93
CA PHE A 117 22.50 -19.24 3.99
C PHE A 117 22.15 -18.42 5.23
N LEU A 118 21.04 -17.68 5.21
CA LEU A 118 20.59 -16.85 6.33
C LEU A 118 19.84 -17.68 7.37
N ASP A 119 19.89 -17.22 8.61
CA ASP A 119 19.03 -17.70 9.70
C ASP A 119 17.71 -16.92 9.71
N HIS A 120 16.79 -17.31 10.59
CA HIS A 120 15.44 -16.75 10.66
C HIS A 120 15.40 -15.22 10.80
N ASP A 121 16.16 -14.64 11.74
CA ASP A 121 16.11 -13.20 12.02
C ASP A 121 16.46 -12.36 10.77
N MET A 122 17.43 -12.84 9.98
CA MET A 122 17.90 -12.17 8.77
C MET A 122 16.95 -12.41 7.60
N ILE A 123 16.41 -13.63 7.46
CA ILE A 123 15.39 -13.96 6.45
C ILE A 123 14.16 -13.06 6.61
N ASP A 124 13.74 -12.81 7.85
CA ASP A 124 12.54 -12.04 8.16
C ASP A 124 12.67 -10.55 7.81
N THR A 125 13.88 -9.98 7.90
CA THR A 125 14.15 -8.56 7.60
C THR A 125 14.54 -8.30 6.13
N LEU A 126 14.95 -9.33 5.41
CA LEU A 126 15.45 -9.24 4.03
C LEU A 126 14.47 -8.59 3.04
N PRO A 127 13.15 -8.89 3.05
CA PRO A 127 12.21 -8.28 2.11
C PRO A 127 12.10 -6.76 2.28
N TYR A 128 11.97 -6.30 3.53
CA TYR A 128 11.90 -4.87 3.81
C TYR A 128 13.21 -4.16 3.46
N MET A 129 14.35 -4.76 3.80
CA MET A 129 15.66 -4.20 3.45
C MET A 129 15.82 -4.08 1.92
N THR A 130 15.44 -5.10 1.16
CA THR A 130 15.51 -5.04 -0.31
C THR A 130 14.54 -4.00 -0.88
N ALA A 131 13.33 -3.88 -0.33
CA ALA A 131 12.38 -2.84 -0.74
C ALA A 131 12.88 -1.43 -0.42
N SER A 132 13.61 -1.25 0.69
CA SER A 132 14.19 0.04 1.06
C SER A 132 15.24 0.55 0.07
N MET A 133 15.83 -0.36 -0.73
CA MET A 133 16.79 0.01 -1.75
C MET A 133 16.18 0.89 -2.85
N VAL A 134 14.87 0.82 -3.09
CA VAL A 134 14.16 1.69 -4.06
C VAL A 134 14.32 3.17 -3.68
N ALA A 135 14.51 3.48 -2.39
CA ALA A 135 14.67 4.86 -1.92
C ALA A 135 16.08 5.43 -2.15
N VAL A 136 17.09 4.58 -2.36
CA VAL A 136 18.51 5.00 -2.40
C VAL A 136 19.24 4.64 -3.70
N LEU A 137 18.75 3.64 -4.44
CA LEU A 137 19.26 3.28 -5.76
C LEU A 137 18.54 4.08 -6.86
N PRO A 138 19.19 4.25 -8.02
CA PRO A 138 18.63 5.03 -9.12
C PRO A 138 17.47 4.28 -9.82
N SER A 139 16.59 5.03 -10.49
CA SER A 139 15.34 4.49 -11.04
C SER A 139 15.52 3.43 -12.12
N GLU A 140 16.67 3.42 -12.80
CA GLU A 140 17.05 2.39 -13.77
C GLU A 140 17.16 0.99 -13.13
N LEU A 141 17.39 0.91 -11.81
CA LEU A 141 17.46 -0.35 -11.07
C LEU A 141 16.13 -0.76 -10.43
N HIS A 142 15.08 0.07 -10.46
CA HIS A 142 13.82 -0.25 -9.80
C HIS A 142 13.22 -1.58 -10.29
N GLN A 143 13.21 -1.83 -11.60
CA GLN A 143 12.71 -3.09 -12.16
C GLN A 143 13.50 -4.30 -11.64
N GLU A 144 14.81 -4.18 -11.45
CA GLU A 144 15.64 -5.25 -10.89
C GLU A 144 15.37 -5.47 -9.40
N ILE A 145 15.13 -4.41 -8.63
CA ILE A 145 14.74 -4.50 -7.21
C ILE A 145 13.40 -5.23 -7.10
N ILE A 146 12.41 -4.87 -7.91
CA ILE A 146 11.10 -5.51 -7.93
C ILE A 146 11.22 -6.98 -8.37
N ASN A 147 12.05 -7.28 -9.37
CA ASN A 147 12.33 -8.67 -9.76
C ASN A 147 12.99 -9.46 -8.62
N SER A 148 13.96 -8.86 -7.92
CA SER A 148 14.62 -9.45 -6.75
C SER A 148 13.59 -9.82 -5.67
N LEU A 149 12.71 -8.87 -5.33
CA LEU A 149 11.61 -9.08 -4.38
C LEU A 149 10.66 -10.18 -4.85
N CYS A 150 10.14 -10.09 -6.07
CA CYS A 150 9.02 -10.91 -6.52
C CYS A 150 9.39 -12.35 -6.87
N PHE A 151 10.61 -12.58 -7.35
CA PHE A 151 11.03 -13.88 -7.88
C PHE A 151 12.02 -14.63 -6.97
N TYR A 152 12.74 -13.94 -6.08
CA TYR A 152 13.79 -14.58 -5.27
C TYR A 152 13.59 -14.46 -3.77
N ILE A 153 12.92 -13.40 -3.29
CA ILE A 153 12.86 -13.12 -1.86
C ILE A 153 11.47 -13.43 -1.30
N LEU A 154 10.44 -12.68 -1.71
CA LEU A 154 9.09 -12.78 -1.15
C LEU A 154 8.52 -14.22 -1.19
N PRO A 155 8.65 -15.00 -2.28
CA PRO A 155 8.08 -16.35 -2.33
C PRO A 155 8.65 -17.31 -1.28
N PHE A 156 9.82 -17.02 -0.70
CA PHE A 156 10.49 -17.87 0.29
C PHE A 156 10.46 -17.29 1.71
N THR A 157 10.15 -16.00 1.86
CA THR A 157 10.12 -15.32 3.17
C THR A 157 8.70 -15.23 3.72
N ILE A 158 7.72 -14.79 2.92
CA ILE A 158 6.36 -14.55 3.43
C ILE A 158 5.54 -15.83 3.56
N THR A 159 5.87 -16.87 2.79
CA THR A 159 5.21 -18.19 2.81
C THR A 159 5.75 -19.13 3.90
N ARG A 160 6.74 -18.65 4.65
CA ARG A 160 7.53 -19.45 5.58
C ARG A 160 6.76 -19.76 6.86
N ARG A 161 6.71 -21.04 7.24
CA ARG A 161 5.98 -21.53 8.42
C ARG A 161 6.85 -21.48 9.67
N ASN A 162 6.29 -20.97 10.77
CA ASN A 162 6.92 -20.94 12.09
C ASN A 162 6.89 -22.34 12.73
N ALA A 163 7.79 -22.58 13.68
CA ALA A 163 7.97 -23.90 14.31
C ALA A 163 6.92 -24.26 15.38
N ASP A 164 6.22 -23.28 15.95
CA ASP A 164 5.49 -23.46 17.21
C ASP A 164 3.98 -23.18 17.17
N ASP A 165 3.36 -22.81 16.04
CA ASP A 165 1.94 -22.39 16.03
C ASP A 165 1.05 -23.16 15.05
N ASP A 166 -0.18 -23.42 15.54
CA ASP A 166 -1.40 -23.62 14.74
C ASP A 166 -1.47 -22.56 13.62
N ASP A 167 -2.11 -22.88 12.49
CA ASP A 167 -2.11 -22.15 11.19
C ASP A 167 -2.38 -20.61 11.17
N GLU A 168 -2.45 -19.90 12.30
CA GLU A 168 -2.93 -18.51 12.43
C GLU A 168 -1.84 -17.43 12.64
N GLN A 169 -0.63 -17.74 13.13
CA GLN A 169 0.34 -16.69 13.49
C GLN A 169 1.28 -16.31 12.33
N GLU A 170 1.06 -15.14 11.73
CA GLU A 170 1.93 -14.59 10.65
C GLU A 170 3.37 -14.34 11.12
N ASN A 171 4.35 -14.71 10.29
CA ASN A 171 5.78 -14.40 10.48
C ASN A 171 6.08 -12.90 10.27
N TYR A 172 7.27 -12.42 10.69
CA TYR A 172 7.60 -11.00 10.61
C TYR A 172 7.67 -10.48 9.16
N ALA A 173 8.20 -11.30 8.23
CA ALA A 173 8.20 -10.96 6.80
C ALA A 173 6.79 -10.71 6.26
N SER A 174 5.80 -11.50 6.69
CA SER A 174 4.38 -11.33 6.36
C SER A 174 3.80 -10.07 7.00
N ARG A 175 4.13 -9.78 8.27
CA ARG A 175 3.65 -8.58 8.97
C ARG A 175 4.23 -7.27 8.41
N SER A 176 5.42 -7.33 7.80
CA SER A 176 6.08 -6.16 7.20
C SER A 176 5.60 -5.84 5.78
N VAL A 177 4.65 -6.60 5.22
CA VAL A 177 4.13 -6.41 3.85
C VAL A 177 3.58 -5.00 3.63
N ALA A 178 2.80 -4.44 4.57
CA ALA A 178 2.33 -3.06 4.45
C ALA A 178 3.48 -2.04 4.31
N ALA A 179 4.58 -2.23 5.06
CA ALA A 179 5.75 -1.36 4.97
C ALA A 179 6.51 -1.54 3.64
N ILE A 180 6.60 -2.77 3.12
CA ILE A 180 7.18 -3.07 1.80
C ILE A 180 6.39 -2.37 0.69
N ILE A 181 5.05 -2.47 0.74
CA ILE A 181 4.15 -1.78 -0.20
C ILE A 181 4.36 -0.26 -0.10
N MET A 182 4.38 0.30 1.11
CA MET A 182 4.62 1.74 1.31
C MET A 182 5.94 2.20 0.69
N MET A 183 7.05 1.47 0.91
CA MET A 183 8.36 1.83 0.34
C MET A 183 8.32 1.84 -1.18
N VAL A 184 7.81 0.77 -1.80
CA VAL A 184 7.77 0.70 -3.26
C VAL A 184 6.85 1.76 -3.84
N PHE A 185 5.65 1.94 -3.29
CA PHE A 185 4.67 2.88 -3.83
C PHE A 185 5.04 4.35 -3.61
N GLN A 186 5.90 4.64 -2.63
CA GLN A 186 6.38 5.99 -2.38
C GLN A 186 7.52 6.39 -3.33
N TYR A 187 8.41 5.46 -3.68
CA TYR A 187 9.66 5.79 -4.38
C TYR A 187 9.70 5.31 -5.84
N SER A 188 8.84 4.36 -6.23
CA SER A 188 8.64 4.01 -7.64
C SER A 188 7.50 4.84 -8.23
N GLU A 189 7.75 5.48 -9.37
CA GLU A 189 6.70 6.21 -10.10
C GLU A 189 5.99 5.32 -11.14
N ASP A 190 6.57 4.15 -11.48
CA ASP A 190 6.03 3.26 -12.49
C ASP A 190 4.91 2.36 -11.92
N PRO A 191 3.65 2.48 -12.41
CA PRO A 191 2.56 1.61 -11.98
C PRO A 191 2.76 0.13 -12.30
N ALA A 192 3.61 -0.21 -13.27
CA ALA A 192 3.95 -1.60 -13.58
C ALA A 192 4.68 -2.28 -12.41
N HIS A 193 5.61 -1.57 -11.75
CA HIS A 193 6.27 -2.05 -10.53
C HIS A 193 5.27 -2.30 -9.41
N HIS A 194 4.28 -1.40 -9.26
CA HIS A 194 3.26 -1.53 -8.22
C HIS A 194 2.36 -2.74 -8.45
N CYS A 195 1.98 -2.98 -9.71
CA CYS A 195 1.20 -4.16 -10.10
C CYS A 195 1.99 -5.45 -9.88
N GLN A 196 3.25 -5.51 -10.33
CA GLN A 196 4.09 -6.70 -10.20
C GLN A 196 4.27 -7.10 -8.73
N LEU A 197 4.59 -6.13 -7.86
CA LEU A 197 4.72 -6.37 -6.43
C LEU A 197 3.40 -6.89 -5.84
N LEU A 198 2.29 -6.20 -6.14
CA LEU A 198 1.00 -6.55 -5.55
C LEU A 198 0.50 -7.92 -6.02
N GLU A 199 0.65 -8.26 -7.30
CA GLU A 199 0.28 -9.58 -7.82
C GLU A 199 1.17 -10.68 -7.23
N CYS A 200 2.48 -10.42 -7.02
CA CYS A 200 3.36 -11.35 -6.31
C CYS A 200 2.87 -11.59 -4.86
N LEU A 201 2.52 -10.53 -4.14
CA LEU A 201 1.99 -10.63 -2.78
C LEU A 201 0.65 -11.38 -2.77
N MET A 202 -0.27 -11.05 -3.69
CA MET A 202 -1.55 -11.73 -3.82
C MET A 202 -1.42 -13.21 -4.21
N THR A 203 -0.31 -13.60 -4.85
CA THR A 203 0.03 -15.00 -5.15
C THR A 203 0.50 -15.77 -3.92
N ASN A 204 1.17 -15.11 -2.97
CA ASN A 204 1.91 -15.78 -1.89
C ASN A 204 1.31 -15.56 -0.49
N LYS A 205 0.45 -14.54 -0.30
CA LYS A 205 -0.14 -14.17 0.99
C LYS A 205 -1.66 -14.02 0.88
N LYS A 206 -2.38 -14.53 1.89
CA LYS A 206 -3.83 -14.28 2.08
C LYS A 206 -4.05 -12.89 2.71
N ASN A 207 -5.22 -12.30 2.52
CA ASN A 207 -5.60 -11.03 3.17
C ASN A 207 -4.69 -9.83 2.86
N VAL A 208 -4.05 -9.79 1.69
CA VAL A 208 -3.24 -8.63 1.23
C VAL A 208 -4.03 -7.32 1.22
N VAL A 209 -5.36 -7.40 1.17
CA VAL A 209 -6.26 -6.25 1.31
C VAL A 209 -6.07 -5.50 2.62
N LYS A 210 -5.77 -6.22 3.72
CA LYS A 210 -5.48 -5.63 5.03
C LYS A 210 -4.22 -4.78 4.95
N ASP A 211 -3.17 -5.29 4.31
CA ASP A 211 -1.91 -4.58 4.11
C ASP A 211 -2.14 -3.31 3.25
N LEU A 212 -2.93 -3.40 2.18
CA LEU A 212 -3.31 -2.24 1.37
C LEU A 212 -4.12 -1.19 2.15
N LEU A 213 -5.11 -1.61 2.95
CA LEU A 213 -5.87 -0.69 3.79
C LEU A 213 -4.97 -0.01 4.83
N CYS A 214 -3.99 -0.72 5.39
CA CYS A 214 -2.98 -0.10 6.26
C CYS A 214 -2.17 0.98 5.51
N VAL A 215 -1.77 0.72 4.26
CA VAL A 215 -1.09 1.71 3.41
C VAL A 215 -1.97 2.92 3.11
N ILE A 216 -3.26 2.70 2.80
CA ILE A 216 -4.19 3.80 2.52
C ILE A 216 -4.43 4.63 3.78
N ALA A 217 -4.61 3.99 4.94
CA ALA A 217 -4.80 4.65 6.22
C ALA A 217 -3.59 5.52 6.60
N TYR A 218 -2.39 4.93 6.66
CA TYR A 218 -1.23 5.53 7.34
C TYR A 218 -0.05 5.88 6.43
N GLY A 219 -0.10 5.55 5.15
CA GLY A 219 0.95 5.87 4.19
C GLY A 219 1.12 7.37 3.94
N THR A 220 2.18 7.72 3.24
CA THR A 220 2.34 9.04 2.61
C THR A 220 1.30 9.25 1.51
N SER A 221 1.09 10.50 1.07
CA SER A 221 0.08 10.82 0.04
C SER A 221 0.31 10.04 -1.27
N GLY A 222 1.56 9.94 -1.74
CA GLY A 222 1.93 9.17 -2.93
C GLY A 222 1.63 7.67 -2.80
N ALA A 223 2.10 7.05 -1.72
CA ALA A 223 1.86 5.64 -1.46
C ALA A 223 0.35 5.33 -1.29
N ARG A 224 -0.38 6.19 -0.57
CA ARG A 224 -1.84 6.11 -0.42
C ARG A 224 -2.55 6.17 -1.77
N ALA A 225 -2.12 7.07 -2.65
CA ALA A 225 -2.76 7.25 -3.95
C ALA A 225 -2.61 6.00 -4.83
N SER A 226 -1.41 5.42 -4.89
CA SER A 226 -1.17 4.17 -5.60
C SER A 226 -1.92 2.99 -4.97
N ALA A 227 -1.92 2.88 -3.64
CA ALA A 227 -2.63 1.81 -2.95
C ALA A 227 -4.15 1.87 -3.16
N ALA A 228 -4.75 3.06 -3.10
CA ALA A 228 -6.17 3.23 -3.37
C ALA A 228 -6.52 2.87 -4.82
N LYS A 229 -5.75 3.35 -5.80
CA LYS A 229 -5.91 2.99 -7.22
C LYS A 229 -5.88 1.47 -7.42
N LEU A 230 -4.92 0.78 -6.82
CA LEU A 230 -4.80 -0.68 -6.96
C LEU A 230 -5.84 -1.47 -6.16
N LEU A 231 -6.28 -0.97 -5.00
CA LEU A 231 -7.41 -1.55 -4.27
C LEU A 231 -8.65 -1.58 -5.17
N PHE A 232 -9.01 -0.45 -5.78
CA PHE A 232 -10.18 -0.39 -6.67
C PHE A 232 -9.96 -1.10 -8.02
N TYR A 233 -8.72 -1.28 -8.45
CA TYR A 233 -8.40 -2.04 -9.66
C TYR A 233 -8.54 -3.55 -9.46
N TYR A 234 -7.90 -4.11 -8.42
CA TYR A 234 -7.86 -5.56 -8.20
C TYR A 234 -9.02 -6.08 -7.36
N TRP A 235 -9.48 -5.36 -6.32
CA TRP A 235 -10.47 -5.95 -5.43
C TRP A 235 -11.85 -6.02 -6.09
N PRO A 236 -12.52 -7.18 -5.99
CA PRO A 236 -13.90 -7.30 -6.46
C PRO A 236 -14.82 -6.27 -5.82
N THR A 237 -15.56 -5.55 -6.66
CA THR A 237 -16.45 -4.48 -6.22
C THR A 237 -17.53 -5.00 -5.30
N PHE A 238 -17.71 -4.31 -4.17
CA PHE A 238 -18.76 -4.56 -3.20
C PHE A 238 -20.12 -3.97 -3.61
N ASN A 239 -20.16 -3.00 -4.54
CA ASN A 239 -21.42 -2.49 -5.09
C ASN A 239 -21.28 -2.02 -6.56
N PRO A 240 -21.77 -2.79 -7.55
CA PRO A 240 -21.60 -2.47 -8.97
C PRO A 240 -22.33 -1.21 -9.44
N ASN A 241 -23.25 -0.66 -8.63
CA ASN A 241 -24.01 0.55 -8.95
C ASN A 241 -23.34 1.85 -8.48
N LEU A 242 -22.31 1.79 -7.63
CA LEU A 242 -21.61 2.98 -7.11
C LEU A 242 -20.54 3.51 -8.07
N PHE A 243 -20.04 2.69 -8.99
CA PHE A 243 -18.82 2.98 -9.75
C PHE A 243 -19.10 3.52 -11.15
N ASP A 244 -18.40 4.60 -11.51
CA ASP A 244 -18.23 4.94 -12.92
C ASP A 244 -17.24 3.94 -13.54
N ARG A 245 -17.77 3.05 -14.39
CA ARG A 245 -17.02 1.96 -15.05
C ARG A 245 -15.76 2.45 -15.77
N ARG A 246 -15.70 3.71 -16.20
CA ARG A 246 -14.55 4.27 -16.93
C ARG A 246 -13.41 4.74 -16.02
N VAL A 247 -13.72 5.13 -14.79
CA VAL A 247 -12.75 5.68 -13.83
C VAL A 247 -11.94 4.59 -13.15
N VAL A 248 -12.52 3.41 -12.94
CA VAL A 248 -11.87 2.26 -12.29
C VAL A 248 -11.02 1.43 -13.26
N LEU A 249 -11.31 1.48 -14.56
CA LEU A 249 -10.67 0.64 -15.59
C LEU A 249 -9.47 1.32 -16.28
N GLN A 250 -8.71 2.16 -15.57
CA GLN A 250 -7.46 2.70 -16.12
C GLN A 250 -6.50 1.53 -16.35
N LYS A 251 -6.01 1.36 -17.58
CA LYS A 251 -5.05 0.29 -17.90
C LYS A 251 -3.72 0.59 -17.22
N PHE A 252 -3.31 -0.26 -16.30
CA PHE A 252 -1.97 -0.22 -15.68
C PHE A 252 -0.91 -0.99 -16.51
N SER A 253 -1.26 -1.45 -17.71
CA SER A 253 -0.56 -2.53 -18.40
C SER A 253 0.56 -2.05 -19.32
N ASN A 254 1.76 -1.89 -18.76
CA ASN A 254 3.05 -1.99 -19.47
C ASN A 254 4.02 -2.90 -18.67
N LEU A 255 3.49 -3.97 -18.05
CA LEU A 255 4.30 -4.94 -17.31
C LEU A 255 5.34 -5.58 -18.24
N VAL A 256 6.61 -5.41 -17.89
CA VAL A 256 7.71 -6.07 -18.60
C VAL A 256 7.76 -7.52 -18.12
N PRO A 257 7.56 -8.51 -19.02
CA PRO A 257 7.59 -9.91 -18.62
C PRO A 257 8.98 -10.28 -18.12
N PHE A 258 9.04 -11.11 -17.08
CA PHE A 258 10.29 -11.70 -16.64
C PHE A 258 10.79 -12.68 -17.71
N VAL A 259 12.06 -12.57 -18.10
CA VAL A 259 12.60 -13.31 -19.25
C VAL A 259 13.32 -14.58 -18.83
N CYS A 260 13.45 -15.51 -19.78
CA CYS A 260 14.21 -16.74 -19.64
C CYS A 260 15.67 -16.45 -19.24
N GLN A 261 16.15 -17.16 -18.23
CA GLN A 261 17.48 -16.95 -17.65
C GLN A 261 18.52 -17.98 -18.09
N HIS A 262 18.14 -18.93 -18.95
CA HIS A 262 19.11 -19.88 -19.46
C HIS A 262 20.19 -19.16 -20.27
N ASP A 263 21.45 -19.30 -19.85
CA ASP A 263 22.62 -18.65 -20.47
C ASP A 263 22.73 -18.91 -21.99
N MET A 264 22.27 -20.08 -22.46
CA MET A 264 22.31 -20.49 -23.88
C MET A 264 20.94 -20.44 -24.56
N CYS A 265 19.98 -19.67 -24.03
CA CYS A 265 18.66 -19.51 -24.63
C CYS A 265 18.77 -18.94 -26.06
N PRO A 266 18.20 -19.59 -27.09
CA PRO A 266 18.26 -19.09 -28.47
C PRO A 266 17.56 -17.74 -28.67
N ASN A 267 16.64 -17.41 -27.76
CA ASN A 267 15.82 -16.19 -27.77
C ASN A 267 16.10 -15.31 -26.54
N ALA A 268 17.36 -15.29 -26.06
CA ALA A 268 17.76 -14.53 -24.89
C ALA A 268 17.30 -13.07 -24.94
N GLY A 269 16.75 -12.57 -23.83
CA GLY A 269 16.22 -11.21 -23.70
C GLY A 269 14.82 -10.98 -24.27
N ASN A 270 14.27 -11.91 -25.09
CA ASN A 270 12.93 -11.77 -25.66
C ASN A 270 11.96 -12.89 -25.23
N ALA A 271 12.48 -14.05 -24.82
CA ALA A 271 11.64 -15.15 -24.40
C ALA A 271 11.11 -14.94 -22.98
N GLU A 272 9.79 -14.81 -22.83
CA GLU A 272 9.12 -14.75 -21.52
C GLU A 272 9.29 -16.07 -20.74
N ALA A 273 9.57 -15.95 -19.45
CA ALA A 273 9.61 -17.07 -18.53
C ALA A 273 8.18 -17.57 -18.24
N ALA A 274 7.97 -18.87 -18.43
CA ALA A 274 6.69 -19.54 -18.18
C ALA A 274 6.82 -20.69 -17.18
N LYS A 275 8.06 -21.16 -16.93
CA LYS A 275 8.35 -22.27 -16.03
C LYS A 275 9.43 -21.88 -15.02
N VAL A 276 9.31 -22.38 -13.79
CA VAL A 276 10.32 -22.22 -12.73
C VAL A 276 10.81 -23.56 -12.23
N CYS A 277 12.11 -23.67 -11.96
CA CYS A 277 12.75 -24.82 -11.34
C CYS A 277 13.40 -24.39 -10.01
N TYR A 278 13.01 -25.05 -8.91
CA TYR A 278 13.52 -24.76 -7.57
C TYR A 278 14.78 -25.56 -7.21
N ASP A 279 15.22 -26.48 -8.07
CA ASP A 279 16.46 -27.23 -7.89
C ASP A 279 17.66 -26.31 -8.14
N HIS A 280 18.47 -26.10 -7.10
CA HIS A 280 19.61 -25.19 -7.16
C HIS A 280 20.74 -25.75 -8.04
N CYS A 281 20.91 -27.07 -8.13
CA CYS A 281 21.94 -27.67 -8.99
C CYS A 281 21.62 -27.42 -10.46
N ILE A 282 20.37 -27.60 -10.89
CA ILE A 282 19.91 -27.25 -12.23
C ILE A 282 20.06 -25.74 -12.45
N SER A 283 19.62 -24.92 -11.49
CA SER A 283 19.70 -23.47 -11.60
C SER A 283 21.13 -22.98 -11.87
N ILE A 284 22.09 -23.43 -11.07
CA ILE A 284 23.50 -23.04 -11.18
C ILE A 284 24.16 -23.62 -12.45
N THR A 285 23.67 -24.75 -12.95
CA THR A 285 24.22 -25.38 -14.16
C THR A 285 23.84 -24.64 -15.44
N PHE A 286 22.61 -24.12 -15.51
CA PHE A 286 22.07 -23.48 -16.72
C PHE A 286 22.01 -21.94 -16.66
N ALA A 287 22.25 -21.35 -15.48
CA ALA A 287 22.41 -19.92 -15.24
C ALA A 287 23.51 -19.66 -14.20
N SER A 288 24.78 -19.57 -14.64
CA SER A 288 25.93 -19.64 -13.72
C SER A 288 26.10 -18.44 -12.80
N ASP A 289 25.55 -17.29 -13.18
CA ASP A 289 25.64 -16.04 -12.41
C ASP A 289 24.31 -15.65 -11.74
N SER A 290 23.22 -16.41 -11.93
CA SER A 290 21.92 -16.05 -11.33
C SER A 290 21.67 -16.79 -10.02
N PRO A 291 21.04 -16.16 -9.01
CA PRO A 291 20.57 -16.88 -7.83
C PRO A 291 19.46 -17.87 -8.21
N PRO A 292 19.34 -19.03 -7.54
CA PRO A 292 18.15 -19.88 -7.66
C PRO A 292 16.91 -19.16 -7.08
N PRO A 293 15.69 -19.45 -7.56
CA PRO A 293 15.34 -20.49 -8.54
C PRO A 293 15.53 -20.05 -10.00
N LEU A 294 15.53 -21.02 -10.93
CA LEU A 294 15.75 -20.80 -12.36
C LEU A 294 14.43 -20.60 -13.11
N TYR A 295 14.30 -19.47 -13.78
CA TYR A 295 13.14 -19.11 -14.59
C TYR A 295 13.40 -19.31 -16.09
N LEU A 296 12.51 -20.02 -16.77
CA LEU A 296 12.71 -20.54 -18.13
C LEU A 296 11.50 -20.30 -19.02
N CYS A 297 11.77 -20.06 -20.31
CA CYS A 297 10.74 -20.21 -21.33
C CYS A 297 10.37 -21.70 -21.50
N ILE A 298 9.23 -21.96 -22.14
CA ILE A 298 8.70 -23.32 -22.34
C ILE A 298 9.70 -24.21 -23.10
N GLU A 299 10.40 -23.65 -24.10
CA GLU A 299 11.35 -24.40 -24.94
C GLU A 299 12.56 -24.87 -24.12
N CYS A 300 13.21 -23.96 -23.39
CA CYS A 300 14.35 -24.29 -22.54
C CYS A 300 13.96 -25.26 -21.41
N ALA A 301 12.79 -25.08 -20.79
CA ALA A 301 12.30 -25.99 -19.77
C ALA A 301 12.11 -27.42 -20.31
N ASN A 302 11.54 -27.56 -21.51
CA ASN A 302 11.37 -28.87 -22.15
C ASN A 302 12.70 -29.51 -22.55
N GLU A 303 13.67 -28.72 -23.00
CA GLU A 303 15.01 -29.20 -23.33
C GLU A 303 15.72 -29.76 -22.10
N ILE A 304 15.80 -28.95 -21.04
CA ILE A 304 16.43 -29.36 -19.77
C ILE A 304 15.70 -30.58 -19.18
N HIS A 305 14.37 -30.64 -19.26
CA HIS A 305 13.61 -31.79 -18.77
C HIS A 305 13.92 -33.10 -19.54
N ARG A 306 14.24 -33.04 -20.84
CA ARG A 306 14.68 -34.24 -21.59
C ARG A 306 16.04 -34.75 -21.10
N GLU A 307 16.94 -33.84 -20.75
CA GLU A 307 18.26 -34.18 -20.21
C GLU A 307 18.20 -34.60 -18.74
N HIS A 308 17.25 -34.04 -17.99
CA HIS A 308 17.03 -34.29 -16.56
C HIS A 308 15.57 -34.67 -16.26
N PRO A 309 15.13 -35.91 -16.60
CA PRO A 309 13.71 -36.31 -16.50
C PRO A 309 13.14 -36.33 -15.07
N ASN A 310 14.01 -36.42 -14.06
CA ASN A 310 13.60 -36.46 -12.65
C ASN A 310 13.32 -35.06 -12.08
N GLN A 311 13.60 -34.00 -12.83
CA GLN A 311 13.47 -32.63 -12.36
C GLN A 311 12.08 -32.06 -12.63
N MET A 312 11.56 -31.33 -11.63
CA MET A 312 10.23 -30.74 -11.65
C MET A 312 10.28 -29.28 -12.10
N PHE A 313 9.36 -28.93 -13.00
CA PHE A 313 9.16 -27.58 -13.49
C PHE A 313 7.73 -27.15 -13.21
N PHE A 314 7.56 -25.98 -12.61
CA PHE A 314 6.25 -25.46 -12.19
C PHE A 314 5.83 -24.31 -13.11
N ASP A 315 4.54 -24.19 -13.37
CA ASP A 315 3.98 -23.06 -14.11
C ASP A 315 4.12 -21.76 -13.31
N ILE A 316 4.43 -20.68 -14.02
CA ILE A 316 4.43 -19.31 -13.49
C ILE A 316 3.13 -18.64 -13.90
N LEU A 317 2.59 -17.79 -13.02
CA LEU A 317 1.44 -16.96 -13.36
C LEU A 317 1.88 -15.80 -14.25
N HIS A 318 1.15 -15.58 -15.35
CA HIS A 318 1.31 -14.38 -16.15
C HIS A 318 0.53 -13.22 -15.51
N PRO A 319 1.03 -11.98 -15.61
CA PRO A 319 0.38 -10.84 -14.98
C PRO A 319 -1.05 -10.60 -15.48
N MET A 320 -1.95 -10.04 -14.66
CA MET A 320 -3.33 -9.79 -15.11
C MET A 320 -3.36 -8.70 -16.19
N GLN A 321 -3.75 -9.07 -17.42
CA GLN A 321 -3.79 -8.12 -18.55
C GLN A 321 -4.93 -7.09 -18.45
N GLN A 322 -6.12 -7.55 -18.04
CA GLN A 322 -7.27 -6.68 -17.80
C GLN A 322 -8.14 -7.29 -16.72
N VAL A 323 -8.45 -6.52 -15.69
CA VAL A 323 -9.26 -6.98 -14.57
C VAL A 323 -10.76 -6.92 -14.94
N SER A 324 -11.38 -8.09 -15.18
CA SER A 324 -12.80 -8.20 -15.53
C SER A 324 -13.72 -8.04 -14.32
N MET A 325 -14.78 -7.24 -14.46
CA MET A 325 -15.84 -7.11 -13.44
C MET A 325 -16.76 -8.35 -13.32
N THR A 326 -16.67 -9.26 -14.29
CA THR A 326 -17.52 -10.44 -14.37
C THR A 326 -16.70 -11.72 -14.34
N CYS A 327 -17.35 -12.83 -14.01
CA CYS A 327 -16.73 -14.15 -13.94
C CYS A 327 -16.06 -14.53 -15.26
N GLU A 328 -14.78 -14.92 -15.17
CA GLU A 328 -13.95 -15.28 -16.31
C GLU A 328 -14.03 -16.77 -16.66
N ASN A 329 -14.76 -17.54 -15.86
CA ASN A 329 -15.04 -18.94 -16.18
C ASN A 329 -15.87 -19.03 -17.46
N LYS A 330 -15.26 -19.53 -18.54
CA LYS A 330 -15.90 -19.74 -19.85
C LYS A 330 -17.17 -20.60 -19.78
N ASN A 331 -17.29 -21.48 -18.79
CA ASN A 331 -18.44 -22.36 -18.57
C ASN A 331 -19.42 -21.85 -17.50
N CYS A 332 -19.37 -20.56 -17.13
CA CYS A 332 -20.25 -19.98 -16.11
C CYS A 332 -21.73 -20.00 -16.54
N ARG A 333 -22.58 -20.59 -15.70
CA ARG A 333 -24.05 -20.67 -15.87
C ARG A 333 -24.83 -19.85 -14.84
N ALA A 334 -24.14 -19.03 -14.07
CA ALA A 334 -24.77 -18.19 -13.05
C ALA A 334 -25.65 -17.11 -13.71
N SER A 335 -26.77 -16.82 -13.07
CA SER A 335 -27.61 -15.66 -13.39
C SER A 335 -26.87 -14.37 -13.06
N ASP A 336 -26.32 -14.30 -11.85
CA ASP A 336 -25.39 -13.26 -11.44
C ASP A 336 -23.95 -13.64 -11.78
N LYS A 337 -23.34 -12.84 -12.65
CA LYS A 337 -21.98 -13.06 -13.15
C LYS A 337 -20.98 -12.09 -12.56
N TYR A 338 -21.33 -11.22 -11.61
CA TYR A 338 -20.36 -10.34 -10.97
C TYR A 338 -19.26 -11.16 -10.30
N ALA A 339 -18.01 -10.77 -10.54
CA ALA A 339 -16.88 -11.41 -9.90
C ALA A 339 -16.84 -11.01 -8.42
N VAL A 340 -16.73 -11.99 -7.53
CA VAL A 340 -16.65 -11.81 -6.07
C VAL A 340 -15.34 -12.33 -5.49
N SER A 341 -14.54 -13.03 -6.30
CA SER A 341 -13.25 -13.57 -5.89
C SER A 341 -12.25 -13.60 -7.03
N ILE A 342 -10.96 -13.58 -6.68
CA ILE A 342 -9.82 -13.76 -7.58
C ILE A 342 -8.93 -14.87 -7.02
N CYS A 343 -8.61 -15.87 -7.83
CA CYS A 343 -7.76 -16.98 -7.44
C CYS A 343 -6.42 -16.91 -8.17
N PHE A 344 -5.34 -16.97 -7.39
CA PHE A 344 -3.94 -16.96 -7.87
C PHE A 344 -3.32 -18.37 -7.86
N SER A 345 -4.09 -19.43 -7.63
CA SER A 345 -3.58 -20.80 -7.78
C SER A 345 -3.31 -21.12 -9.25
N THR A 346 -2.17 -21.74 -9.54
CA THR A 346 -1.82 -22.22 -10.89
C THR A 346 -2.85 -23.22 -11.44
N GLU A 347 -3.49 -24.00 -10.58
CA GLU A 347 -4.58 -24.92 -10.96
C GLU A 347 -5.82 -24.19 -11.50
N CYS A 348 -6.14 -23.02 -10.93
CA CYS A 348 -7.26 -22.20 -11.39
C CYS A 348 -6.85 -21.35 -12.59
N ALA A 349 -5.63 -20.79 -12.56
CA ALA A 349 -5.07 -19.97 -13.61
C ALA A 349 -4.88 -20.74 -14.93
N SER A 350 -4.65 -22.06 -14.89
CA SER A 350 -4.54 -22.89 -16.10
C SER A 350 -5.80 -22.84 -16.98
N TYR A 351 -6.98 -22.51 -16.41
CA TYR A 351 -8.22 -22.32 -17.17
C TYR A 351 -8.31 -20.95 -17.86
N ASN A 352 -7.40 -20.03 -17.54
CA ASN A 352 -7.33 -18.66 -18.05
C ASN A 352 -5.96 -18.34 -18.68
N GLY A 353 -5.30 -19.35 -19.28
CA GLY A 353 -4.00 -19.13 -19.93
C GLY A 353 -2.89 -18.74 -18.96
N ASN A 354 -2.89 -19.32 -17.75
CA ASN A 354 -1.98 -19.03 -16.64
C ASN A 354 -2.06 -17.59 -16.09
N HIS A 355 -3.10 -16.83 -16.41
CA HIS A 355 -3.44 -15.61 -15.69
C HIS A 355 -4.32 -15.92 -14.47
N PRO A 356 -4.20 -15.18 -13.35
CA PRO A 356 -5.14 -15.26 -12.25
C PRO A 356 -6.59 -15.13 -12.75
N ILE A 357 -7.51 -15.87 -12.12
CA ILE A 357 -8.88 -16.02 -12.62
C ILE A 357 -9.92 -15.51 -11.62
N ARG A 358 -10.88 -14.75 -12.10
CA ARG A 358 -11.99 -14.20 -11.33
C ARG A 358 -13.25 -15.06 -11.42
N TYR A 359 -13.88 -15.31 -10.27
CA TYR A 359 -15.10 -16.10 -10.19
C TYR A 359 -16.26 -15.33 -9.59
N CYS A 360 -17.47 -15.53 -10.13
CA CYS A 360 -18.71 -15.20 -9.43
C CYS A 360 -18.94 -16.16 -8.27
N GLN A 361 -19.90 -15.83 -7.39
CA GLN A 361 -20.16 -16.61 -6.17
C GLN A 361 -20.39 -18.10 -6.45
N GLN A 362 -21.19 -18.42 -7.47
CA GLN A 362 -21.47 -19.82 -7.82
C GLN A 362 -20.21 -20.56 -8.28
N CYS A 363 -19.41 -19.96 -9.16
CA CYS A 363 -18.18 -20.58 -9.64
C CYS A 363 -17.13 -20.71 -8.52
N HIS A 364 -17.05 -19.71 -7.64
CA HIS A 364 -16.18 -19.74 -6.47
C HIS A 364 -16.52 -20.93 -5.57
N ASN A 365 -17.78 -21.10 -5.16
CA ASN A 365 -18.20 -22.20 -4.29
C ASN A 365 -18.00 -23.59 -4.92
N ILE A 366 -18.09 -23.68 -6.26
CA ILE A 366 -17.84 -24.95 -6.98
C ILE A 366 -16.34 -25.29 -7.00
N ARG A 367 -15.47 -24.29 -7.15
CA ARG A 367 -14.02 -24.48 -7.28
C ARG A 367 -13.29 -24.54 -5.95
N HIS A 368 -13.78 -23.80 -4.95
CA HIS A 368 -13.21 -23.69 -3.62
C HIS A 368 -14.25 -24.19 -2.62
N ASN A 369 -14.05 -25.42 -2.14
CA ASN A 369 -14.85 -26.07 -1.12
C ASN A 369 -13.99 -27.09 -0.37
N ASN A 370 -14.58 -27.74 0.64
CA ASN A 370 -13.86 -28.69 1.49
C ASN A 370 -13.22 -29.88 0.74
N ARG A 371 -13.54 -30.10 -0.54
CA ARG A 371 -12.96 -31.17 -1.37
C ARG A 371 -11.91 -30.69 -2.37
N ARG A 372 -11.91 -29.40 -2.75
CA ARG A 372 -11.05 -28.85 -3.81
C ARG A 372 -10.73 -27.39 -3.53
N GLY A 373 -9.48 -27.00 -3.76
CA GLY A 373 -9.05 -25.61 -3.70
C GLY A 373 -9.13 -24.97 -2.31
N GLY A 374 -9.03 -25.77 -1.24
CA GLY A 374 -8.99 -25.26 0.14
C GLY A 374 -7.64 -24.64 0.52
N ASP A 375 -6.58 -25.04 -0.17
CA ASP A 375 -5.21 -24.55 -0.06
C ASP A 375 -4.89 -23.41 -1.05
N HIS A 376 -5.82 -23.09 -1.95
CA HIS A 376 -5.65 -22.01 -2.91
C HIS A 376 -5.61 -20.65 -2.21
N ILE A 377 -4.80 -19.73 -2.74
CA ILE A 377 -4.81 -18.33 -2.30
C ILE A 377 -5.87 -17.59 -3.12
N VAL A 378 -6.91 -17.16 -2.42
CA VAL A 378 -8.08 -16.50 -2.99
C VAL A 378 -8.33 -15.19 -2.26
N HIS A 379 -8.58 -14.12 -3.01
CA HIS A 379 -8.98 -12.82 -2.49
C HIS A 379 -10.44 -12.57 -2.83
N THR A 380 -11.28 -12.29 -1.83
CA THR A 380 -12.72 -12.09 -1.99
C THR A 380 -13.11 -10.62 -1.87
N SER A 381 -14.36 -10.30 -2.24
CA SER A 381 -14.98 -9.02 -1.93
C SER A 381 -14.85 -8.68 -0.45
N LEU A 382 -14.68 -7.39 -0.15
CA LEU A 382 -14.68 -6.88 1.22
C LEU A 382 -16.06 -7.10 1.86
N PRO A 383 -16.12 -7.62 3.10
CA PRO A 383 -17.37 -7.71 3.86
C PRO A 383 -17.83 -6.32 4.30
N GLN A 384 -19.01 -6.22 4.92
CA GLN A 384 -19.44 -4.97 5.56
C GLN A 384 -18.51 -4.61 6.72
N LEU A 385 -18.36 -3.32 7.01
CA LEU A 385 -17.45 -2.79 8.04
C LEU A 385 -17.64 -3.46 9.40
N TRP A 386 -18.88 -3.83 9.73
CA TRP A 386 -19.26 -4.39 11.02
C TRP A 386 -18.95 -5.89 11.15
N ASP A 387 -18.76 -6.57 10.01
CA ASP A 387 -18.40 -7.99 9.94
C ASP A 387 -16.88 -8.21 9.87
N MET A 388 -16.10 -7.13 9.80
CA MET A 388 -14.63 -7.18 9.79
C MET A 388 -14.08 -7.43 11.20
N ASP A 389 -12.89 -8.02 11.27
CA ASP A 389 -12.12 -8.04 12.52
C ASP A 389 -11.73 -6.61 12.95
N ALA A 390 -11.45 -6.43 14.23
CA ALA A 390 -11.20 -5.11 14.82
C ALA A 390 -10.02 -4.35 14.17
N GLU A 391 -8.99 -5.07 13.72
CA GLU A 391 -7.80 -4.47 13.11
C GLU A 391 -8.11 -3.98 11.69
N VAL A 392 -8.73 -4.83 10.85
CA VAL A 392 -9.17 -4.46 9.50
C VAL A 392 -10.24 -3.37 9.55
N GLN A 393 -11.15 -3.42 10.53
CA GLN A 393 -12.13 -2.36 10.75
C GLN A 393 -11.46 -1.01 11.03
N THR A 394 -10.42 -0.99 11.88
CA THR A 394 -9.64 0.22 12.17
C THR A 394 -8.97 0.75 10.90
N TYR A 395 -8.32 -0.12 10.12
CA TYR A 395 -7.68 0.27 8.86
C TYR A 395 -8.68 0.77 7.82
N MET A 396 -9.87 0.18 7.76
CA MET A 396 -10.94 0.62 6.86
C MET A 396 -11.44 2.03 7.22
N VAL A 397 -11.70 2.27 8.51
CA VAL A 397 -12.15 3.59 8.99
C VAL A 397 -11.09 4.65 8.72
N GLU A 398 -9.83 4.39 9.08
CA GLU A 398 -8.75 5.34 8.81
C GLU A 398 -8.45 5.49 7.30
N SER A 399 -8.66 4.45 6.49
CA SER A 399 -8.57 4.55 5.03
C SER A 399 -9.61 5.52 4.47
N ILE A 400 -10.88 5.38 4.89
CA ILE A 400 -11.95 6.31 4.50
C ILE A 400 -11.60 7.72 4.93
N VAL A 401 -11.16 7.90 6.19
CA VAL A 401 -10.82 9.21 6.74
C VAL A 401 -9.69 9.86 5.93
N SER A 402 -8.59 9.15 5.74
CA SER A 402 -7.42 9.66 5.01
C SER A 402 -7.75 9.98 3.55
N LEU A 403 -8.52 9.13 2.86
CA LEU A 403 -8.95 9.37 1.48
C LEU A 403 -9.83 10.61 1.33
N LEU A 404 -10.77 10.82 2.24
CA LEU A 404 -11.62 12.02 2.25
C LEU A 404 -10.78 13.28 2.51
N LYS A 405 -9.77 13.23 3.38
CA LYS A 405 -8.86 14.37 3.63
C LYS A 405 -8.07 14.79 2.39
N GLU A 406 -7.69 13.86 1.52
CA GLU A 406 -6.88 14.16 0.33
C GLU A 406 -7.61 15.03 -0.71
N ALA A 407 -8.95 15.08 -0.67
CA ALA A 407 -9.78 15.84 -1.61
C ALA A 407 -9.65 17.38 -1.49
N LYS A 408 -8.87 17.87 -0.51
CA LYS A 408 -8.67 19.30 -0.26
C LYS A 408 -7.97 20.01 -1.43
N HIS A 409 -8.45 21.22 -1.76
CA HIS A 409 -7.80 22.11 -2.71
C HIS A 409 -6.61 22.86 -2.07
N LEU A 410 -5.42 22.75 -2.67
CA LEU A 410 -4.16 23.28 -2.12
C LEU A 410 -4.15 24.80 -1.90
N ASN A 411 -4.92 25.56 -2.69
CA ASN A 411 -4.95 27.02 -2.61
C ASN A 411 -5.90 27.59 -1.53
N SER A 412 -6.60 26.76 -0.75
CA SER A 412 -7.57 27.24 0.24
C SER A 412 -6.92 27.95 1.43
N ASP A 413 -5.71 27.56 1.82
CA ASP A 413 -5.06 28.11 3.03
C ASP A 413 -4.17 29.32 2.73
N ILE A 414 -3.70 29.50 1.49
CA ILE A 414 -2.78 30.59 1.12
C ILE A 414 -3.50 31.95 1.09
N SER A 415 -4.83 31.97 0.94
CA SER A 415 -5.59 33.22 0.84
C SER A 415 -6.06 33.78 2.19
N LYS A 416 -5.97 33.02 3.29
CA LYS A 416 -6.49 33.46 4.60
C LYS A 416 -5.45 33.31 5.70
N GLY A 417 -4.47 34.22 5.71
CA GLY A 417 -3.93 34.72 6.99
C GLY A 417 -2.46 34.51 7.33
N SER A 418 -1.53 34.35 6.38
CA SER A 418 -0.11 34.45 6.76
C SER A 418 0.85 34.86 5.64
N ALA A 419 0.91 36.17 5.36
CA ALA A 419 2.04 36.74 4.62
C ALA A 419 3.38 36.66 5.42
N ASP A 420 3.31 36.48 6.74
CA ASP A 420 4.48 36.49 7.63
C ASP A 420 5.22 35.14 7.67
N ILE A 421 4.53 34.00 7.51
CA ILE A 421 5.16 32.67 7.51
C ILE A 421 6.00 32.46 6.24
N HIS A 422 5.58 32.99 5.09
CA HIS A 422 6.34 32.91 3.84
C HIS A 422 7.73 33.56 3.95
N SER A 423 7.88 34.63 4.74
CA SER A 423 9.18 35.29 4.91
C SER A 423 10.19 34.44 5.71
N LYS A 424 9.71 33.62 6.65
CA LYS A 424 10.55 32.74 7.48
C LYS A 424 10.73 31.35 6.89
N ALA A 425 9.74 30.83 6.17
CA ALA A 425 9.82 29.56 5.47
C ALA A 425 10.74 29.62 4.24
N SER A 426 10.77 30.76 3.52
CA SER A 426 11.70 30.98 2.39
C SER A 426 13.18 31.02 2.80
N LEU A 427 13.48 31.23 4.09
CA LEU A 427 14.86 31.15 4.62
C LEU A 427 15.31 29.70 4.90
N LEU A 428 14.39 28.73 4.89
CA LEU A 428 14.64 27.33 5.25
C LEU A 428 14.61 26.36 4.06
N ASN A 429 14.37 26.80 2.82
CA ASN A 429 14.30 25.95 1.62
C ASN A 429 13.36 24.72 1.71
N VAL A 430 12.49 24.62 2.72
CA VAL A 430 11.67 23.42 2.97
C VAL A 430 10.33 23.40 2.22
N LEU A 431 9.90 24.49 1.55
CA LEU A 431 8.53 24.58 1.02
C LEU A 431 8.42 25.04 -0.44
N THR A 432 9.37 24.65 -1.31
CA THR A 432 9.16 24.73 -2.77
C THR A 432 9.20 23.35 -3.43
N THR A 433 8.69 22.32 -2.76
CA THR A 433 8.27 21.11 -3.46
C THR A 433 6.89 21.38 -4.01
N GLU A 434 6.77 21.54 -5.33
CA GLU A 434 5.48 21.39 -6.01
C GLU A 434 4.84 20.08 -5.49
N ASP A 435 3.58 20.14 -5.08
CA ASP A 435 2.88 18.96 -4.59
C ASP A 435 2.84 17.91 -5.71
N PRO A 436 3.36 16.69 -5.48
CA PRO A 436 3.49 15.68 -6.53
C PRO A 436 2.14 15.19 -7.10
N ILE A 437 1.02 15.45 -6.42
CA ILE A 437 -0.29 14.91 -6.81
C ILE A 437 -1.19 15.98 -7.45
N PRO A 438 -1.59 15.83 -8.73
CA PRO A 438 -2.53 16.73 -9.38
C PRO A 438 -3.89 16.80 -8.68
N LEU A 439 -4.58 17.93 -8.79
CA LEU A 439 -5.89 18.14 -8.17
C LEU A 439 -6.92 17.08 -8.58
N GLU A 440 -6.95 16.67 -9.86
CA GLU A 440 -7.85 15.63 -10.36
C GLU A 440 -7.64 14.30 -9.64
N GLU A 441 -6.38 13.96 -9.36
CA GLU A 441 -6.03 12.74 -8.62
C GLU A 441 -6.43 12.85 -7.15
N ARG A 442 -6.21 14.00 -6.51
CA ARG A 442 -6.70 14.28 -5.14
C ARG A 442 -8.22 14.13 -5.02
N GLN A 443 -8.96 14.68 -5.99
CA GLN A 443 -10.41 14.53 -6.05
C GLN A 443 -10.82 13.07 -6.25
N LEU A 444 -10.10 12.31 -7.08
CA LEU A 444 -10.31 10.88 -7.26
C LEU A 444 -10.13 10.09 -5.95
N LEU A 445 -9.14 10.44 -5.12
CA LEU A 445 -8.98 9.82 -3.79
C LEU A 445 -10.20 10.10 -2.88
N GLY A 446 -10.73 11.33 -2.91
CA GLY A 446 -11.98 11.64 -2.22
C GLY A 446 -13.15 10.76 -2.67
N ARG A 447 -13.25 10.49 -3.98
CA ARG A 447 -14.29 9.59 -4.55
C ARG A 447 -14.13 8.16 -4.03
N TYR A 448 -12.90 7.67 -3.96
CA TYR A 448 -12.61 6.35 -3.38
C TYR A 448 -13.05 6.27 -1.91
N GLY A 449 -12.80 7.31 -1.11
CA GLY A 449 -13.26 7.40 0.27
C GLY A 449 -14.78 7.31 0.40
N VAL A 450 -15.53 8.07 -0.43
CA VAL A 450 -17.00 8.01 -0.47
C VAL A 450 -17.50 6.62 -0.88
N TRP A 451 -16.87 5.98 -1.86
CA TRP A 451 -17.27 4.65 -2.31
C TRP A 451 -17.09 3.59 -1.23
N LEU A 452 -15.96 3.61 -0.50
CA LEU A 452 -15.76 2.72 0.65
C LEU A 452 -16.83 2.97 1.72
N LEU A 453 -17.08 4.25 2.07
CA LEU A 453 -18.07 4.61 3.08
C LEU A 453 -19.48 4.13 2.73
N VAL A 454 -20.01 4.55 1.57
CA VAL A 454 -21.40 4.26 1.22
C VAL A 454 -21.60 2.77 0.89
N GLY A 455 -20.58 2.11 0.34
CA GLY A 455 -20.72 0.71 -0.07
C GLY A 455 -20.48 -0.33 1.03
N LEU A 456 -19.71 0.01 2.07
CA LEU A 456 -19.32 -0.94 3.12
C LEU A 456 -19.72 -0.51 4.54
N CYS A 457 -20.18 0.72 4.75
CA CYS A 457 -20.52 1.23 6.08
C CYS A 457 -22.02 1.51 6.20
N THR A 458 -22.88 0.51 6.00
CA THR A 458 -24.33 0.69 6.21
C THR A 458 -24.66 0.65 7.70
N PRO A 459 -25.16 1.74 8.33
CA PRO A 459 -25.45 1.76 9.76
C PRO A 459 -26.59 0.80 10.14
N HIS A 460 -26.53 0.23 11.34
CA HIS A 460 -27.58 -0.58 11.96
C HIS A 460 -27.74 -0.20 13.43
N GLU A 461 -28.80 -0.63 14.12
CA GLU A 461 -29.11 -0.18 15.50
C GLU A 461 -27.96 -0.34 16.52
N ASP A 462 -27.12 -1.38 16.36
CA ASP A 462 -25.98 -1.65 17.26
C ASP A 462 -24.65 -1.01 16.83
N THR A 463 -24.67 -0.04 15.89
CA THR A 463 -23.44 0.53 15.35
C THR A 463 -22.67 1.32 16.44
N PRO A 464 -21.36 1.07 16.63
CA PRO A 464 -20.56 1.81 17.61
C PRO A 464 -20.53 3.32 17.34
N ALA A 465 -20.98 4.10 18.32
CA ALA A 465 -21.09 5.55 18.23
C ALA A 465 -19.74 6.24 17.95
N GLU A 466 -18.63 5.71 18.47
CA GLU A 466 -17.30 6.28 18.31
C GLU A 466 -16.82 6.21 16.85
N ILE A 467 -16.95 5.03 16.23
CA ILE A 467 -16.58 4.80 14.82
C ILE A 467 -17.48 5.63 13.91
N LEU A 468 -18.79 5.55 14.12
CA LEU A 468 -19.77 6.29 13.32
C LEU A 468 -19.57 7.80 13.43
N GLY A 469 -19.36 8.31 14.64
CA GLY A 469 -19.11 9.72 14.88
C GLY A 469 -17.81 10.23 14.25
N ARG A 470 -16.77 9.39 14.21
CA ARG A 470 -15.52 9.70 13.51
C ARG A 470 -15.73 9.83 12.01
N LEU A 471 -16.43 8.87 11.38
CA LEU A 471 -16.77 8.90 9.95
C LEU A 471 -17.66 10.10 9.60
N LEU A 472 -18.71 10.34 10.40
CA LEU A 472 -19.60 11.49 10.24
C LEU A 472 -18.85 12.81 10.29
N SER A 473 -17.97 12.96 11.28
CA SER A 473 -17.24 14.21 11.45
C SER A 473 -16.31 14.47 10.27
N MET A 474 -15.62 13.44 9.79
CA MET A 474 -14.78 13.55 8.62
C MET A 474 -15.61 13.85 7.36
N LEU A 475 -16.78 13.24 7.21
CA LEU A 475 -17.67 13.51 6.09
C LEU A 475 -18.14 14.96 6.08
N PHE A 476 -18.55 15.51 7.22
CA PHE A 476 -18.91 16.93 7.33
C PHE A 476 -17.74 17.85 6.96
N HIS A 477 -16.52 17.52 7.40
CA HIS A 477 -15.33 18.26 6.97
C HIS A 477 -15.07 18.12 5.47
N TRP A 478 -15.35 16.95 4.89
CA TRP A 478 -15.23 16.73 3.44
C TRP A 478 -16.19 17.63 2.64
N PHE A 479 -17.42 17.86 3.10
CA PHE A 479 -18.34 18.84 2.50
C PHE A 479 -17.77 20.26 2.50
N ASP A 480 -17.12 20.66 3.59
CA ASP A 480 -16.49 21.97 3.73
C ASP A 480 -15.31 22.15 2.74
N ILE A 481 -14.35 21.24 2.72
CA ILE A 481 -13.16 21.35 1.84
C ILE A 481 -13.49 21.21 0.35
N THR A 482 -14.61 20.58 0.02
CA THR A 482 -15.12 20.44 -1.36
C THR A 482 -16.23 21.43 -1.69
N SER A 483 -16.50 22.43 -0.83
CA SER A 483 -17.52 23.45 -1.11
C SER A 483 -17.05 24.45 -2.17
N TYR A 484 -15.75 24.75 -2.26
CA TYR A 484 -15.23 25.75 -3.21
C TYR A 484 -15.19 25.31 -4.68
N THR A 485 -15.66 24.11 -5.01
CA THR A 485 -15.79 23.63 -6.40
C THR A 485 -17.10 24.08 -7.07
N PHE A 486 -17.89 24.96 -6.43
CA PHE A 486 -19.21 25.41 -6.91
C PHE A 486 -19.20 26.13 -8.27
N ASP A 487 -18.06 26.67 -8.73
CA ASP A 487 -18.00 27.32 -10.05
C ASP A 487 -18.04 26.30 -11.21
N ASP A 488 -17.70 25.02 -10.95
CA ASP A 488 -17.91 23.91 -11.89
C ASP A 488 -19.11 23.07 -11.45
N GLN A 489 -20.32 23.50 -11.84
CA GLN A 489 -21.59 22.81 -11.61
C GLN A 489 -21.65 21.37 -12.21
N GLU A 490 -20.58 20.88 -12.83
CA GLU A 490 -20.41 19.52 -13.36
C GLU A 490 -19.32 18.71 -12.64
N SER A 491 -18.87 19.11 -11.45
CA SER A 491 -17.86 18.32 -10.72
C SER A 491 -18.44 16.96 -10.27
N THR A 492 -17.74 15.86 -10.61
CA THR A 492 -18.16 14.49 -10.23
C THR A 492 -18.34 14.29 -8.71
N LEU A 493 -17.72 15.14 -7.88
CA LEU A 493 -17.86 15.13 -6.43
C LEU A 493 -19.23 15.64 -5.98
N GLU A 494 -19.83 16.63 -6.64
CA GLU A 494 -21.18 17.11 -6.29
C GLU A 494 -22.25 16.07 -6.56
N ARG A 495 -22.09 15.32 -7.66
CA ARG A 495 -22.96 14.18 -7.92
C ARG A 495 -22.88 13.13 -6.81
N LEU A 496 -21.69 12.87 -6.26
CA LEU A 496 -21.54 11.93 -5.15
C LEU A 496 -22.25 12.42 -3.88
N LYS A 497 -22.16 13.72 -3.57
CA LYS A 497 -22.84 14.32 -2.42
C LYS A 497 -24.35 14.07 -2.51
N THR A 498 -24.94 14.45 -3.64
CA THR A 498 -26.39 14.44 -3.84
C THR A 498 -26.97 13.04 -4.05
N GLU A 499 -26.32 12.17 -4.84
CA GLU A 499 -26.86 10.84 -5.18
C GLU A 499 -26.62 9.79 -4.09
N PHE A 500 -25.53 9.89 -3.33
CA PHE A 500 -25.12 8.82 -2.41
C PHE A 500 -24.99 9.28 -0.97
N VAL A 501 -24.24 10.36 -0.73
CA VAL A 501 -23.86 10.77 0.62
C VAL A 501 -25.04 11.33 1.40
N CYS A 502 -25.90 12.16 0.79
CA CYS A 502 -27.07 12.72 1.46
C CYS A 502 -28.05 11.63 1.91
N GLY A 503 -28.27 10.59 1.09
CA GLY A 503 -29.08 9.43 1.47
C GLY A 503 -28.51 8.72 2.69
N TRP A 504 -27.20 8.43 2.66
CA TRP A 504 -26.50 7.81 3.78
C TRP A 504 -26.57 8.64 5.06
N LEU A 505 -26.40 9.97 4.97
CA LEU A 505 -26.54 10.87 6.12
C LEU A 505 -27.96 10.90 6.69
N SER A 506 -28.98 10.80 5.84
CA SER A 506 -30.38 10.73 6.25
C SER A 506 -30.65 9.44 7.05
N ASP A 507 -30.15 8.30 6.56
CA ASP A 507 -30.26 7.01 7.24
C ASP A 507 -29.54 7.03 8.61
N VAL A 508 -28.36 7.65 8.68
CA VAL A 508 -27.64 7.81 9.96
C VAL A 508 -28.37 8.77 10.90
N CYS A 509 -28.91 9.88 10.39
CA CYS A 509 -29.64 10.84 11.21
C CYS A 509 -30.90 10.22 11.83
N SER A 510 -31.63 9.42 11.05
CA SER A 510 -32.84 8.74 11.52
C SER A 510 -32.56 7.63 12.54
N SER A 511 -31.47 6.88 12.38
CA SER A 511 -31.09 5.78 13.28
C SER A 511 -30.29 6.22 14.51
N HIS A 512 -29.38 7.19 14.36
CA HIS A 512 -28.40 7.61 15.37
C HIS A 512 -28.37 9.13 15.58
N PHE A 513 -29.55 9.76 15.70
CA PHE A 513 -29.71 11.21 15.83
C PHE A 513 -28.76 11.86 16.86
N LYS A 514 -28.61 11.26 18.06
CA LYS A 514 -27.73 11.79 19.12
C LYS A 514 -26.26 11.86 18.71
N VAL A 515 -25.76 10.83 18.03
CA VAL A 515 -24.37 10.80 17.54
C VAL A 515 -24.22 11.86 16.46
N PHE A 516 -25.18 11.92 15.53
CA PHE A 516 -25.21 12.91 14.45
C PHE A 516 -25.10 14.36 14.96
N VAL A 517 -25.99 14.76 15.87
CA VAL A 517 -25.97 16.14 16.41
C VAL A 517 -24.73 16.41 17.27
N SER A 518 -24.21 15.40 17.99
CA SER A 518 -23.00 15.56 18.80
C SER A 518 -21.76 15.93 17.97
N CYS A 519 -21.69 15.45 16.72
CA CYS A 519 -20.60 15.74 15.78
C CYS A 519 -20.68 17.16 15.15
N LEU A 520 -21.79 17.87 15.34
CA LEU A 520 -22.02 19.24 14.85
C LEU A 520 -21.87 20.31 15.94
N LEU A 521 -21.64 19.90 17.19
CA LEU A 521 -21.43 20.82 18.31
C LEU A 521 -20.10 21.57 18.20
N PRO A 522 -19.97 22.76 18.83
CA PRO A 522 -18.71 23.51 18.86
C PRO A 522 -17.57 22.75 19.55
N HIS A 523 -17.92 21.93 20.55
CA HIS A 523 -17.00 21.08 21.31
C HIS A 523 -17.45 19.62 21.18
N PRO A 524 -17.17 18.97 20.03
CA PRO A 524 -17.60 17.60 19.82
C PRO A 524 -16.79 16.63 20.72
N PRO A 525 -17.30 15.39 20.91
CA PRO A 525 -16.58 14.32 21.59
C PRO A 525 -15.21 14.03 20.96
N ASP A 526 -14.27 13.48 21.73
CA ASP A 526 -12.88 13.28 21.29
C ASP A 526 -12.76 12.46 20.00
N TYR A 527 -13.57 11.40 19.84
CA TYR A 527 -13.58 10.56 18.64
C TYR A 527 -14.02 11.32 17.38
N ALA A 528 -14.77 12.42 17.52
CA ALA A 528 -15.29 13.23 16.43
C ALA A 528 -14.41 14.45 16.12
N ARG A 529 -13.29 14.66 16.83
CA ARG A 529 -12.32 15.73 16.55
C ARG A 529 -11.37 15.31 15.43
N VAL A 530 -11.85 15.32 14.19
CA VAL A 530 -11.11 14.89 13.01
C VAL A 530 -11.22 15.92 11.90
N GLY A 531 -10.10 16.22 11.25
CA GLY A 531 -10.04 17.06 10.07
C GLY A 531 -9.98 18.56 10.37
N GLY A 532 -9.43 19.31 9.41
CA GLY A 532 -9.39 20.77 9.42
C GLY A 532 -8.63 21.34 10.63
N HIS A 533 -9.32 22.16 11.41
CA HIS A 533 -8.73 22.83 12.57
C HIS A 533 -8.33 21.88 13.71
N TRP A 534 -8.85 20.65 13.75
CA TRP A 534 -8.45 19.68 14.79
C TRP A 534 -7.04 19.11 14.55
N ASP A 535 -6.56 19.17 13.31
CA ASP A 535 -5.23 18.67 12.92
C ASP A 535 -4.15 19.78 12.98
N THR A 536 -4.52 21.01 13.36
CA THR A 536 -3.63 22.19 13.35
C THR A 536 -3.65 22.95 14.66
N LEU A 537 -2.53 23.58 15.01
CA LEU A 537 -2.45 24.45 16.19
C LEU A 537 -2.95 25.85 15.82
N ILE A 538 -4.25 26.10 15.98
CA ILE A 538 -4.87 27.40 15.70
C ILE A 538 -5.55 28.00 16.94
N SER A 539 -5.86 29.30 16.88
CA SER A 539 -6.55 29.99 17.98
C SER A 539 -7.97 29.45 18.17
N ARG A 540 -8.50 29.60 19.38
CA ARG A 540 -9.86 29.18 19.72
C ARG A 540 -10.92 29.87 18.85
N THR A 541 -10.70 31.13 18.48
CA THR A 541 -11.56 31.89 17.56
C THR A 541 -11.58 31.27 16.16
N SER A 542 -10.42 30.87 15.64
CA SER A 542 -10.33 30.19 14.33
C SER A 542 -10.98 28.81 14.36
N HIS A 543 -10.84 28.04 15.46
CA HIS A 543 -11.57 26.78 15.65
C HIS A 543 -13.09 26.96 15.48
N LEU A 544 -13.67 27.95 16.16
CA LEU A 544 -15.11 28.20 16.07
C LEU A 544 -15.52 28.69 14.69
N LYS A 545 -14.72 29.55 14.06
CA LYS A 545 -14.96 30.05 12.71
C LYS A 545 -15.02 28.92 11.69
N ASP A 546 -14.05 28.01 11.72
CA ASP A 546 -13.96 26.90 10.78
C ASP A 546 -15.03 25.84 11.04
N GLY A 547 -15.37 25.59 12.31
CA GLY A 547 -16.48 24.70 12.65
C GLY A 547 -17.85 25.24 12.21
N LEU A 548 -18.07 26.56 12.28
CA LEU A 548 -19.26 27.19 11.71
C LEU A 548 -19.29 27.12 10.18
N ASN A 549 -18.16 27.35 9.50
CA ASN A 549 -18.09 27.18 8.03
C ASN A 549 -18.49 25.76 7.61
N ARG A 550 -18.00 24.77 8.35
CA ARG A 550 -18.39 23.36 8.16
C ARG A 550 -19.87 23.12 8.42
N LEU A 551 -20.49 23.77 9.40
CA LEU A 551 -21.94 23.67 9.59
C LEU A 551 -22.69 24.27 8.39
N PHE A 552 -22.25 25.42 7.89
CA PHE A 552 -22.89 26.09 6.75
C PHE A 552 -22.69 25.35 5.43
N SER A 553 -21.58 24.62 5.23
CA SER A 553 -21.38 23.83 4.02
C SER A 553 -22.39 22.69 3.86
N LEU A 554 -23.08 22.30 4.94
CA LEU A 554 -24.11 21.26 4.93
C LEU A 554 -25.52 21.81 4.62
N VAL A 555 -25.76 23.12 4.79
CA VAL A 555 -27.07 23.75 4.62
C VAL A 555 -27.61 23.64 3.17
N PRO A 556 -26.80 23.86 2.10
CA PRO A 556 -27.28 23.74 0.72
C PRO A 556 -27.84 22.37 0.35
N TYR A 557 -27.49 21.34 1.12
CA TYR A 557 -27.87 19.95 0.89
C TYR A 557 -29.05 19.49 1.76
N GLU A 558 -29.69 20.42 2.48
CA GLU A 558 -30.82 20.14 3.39
C GLU A 558 -30.50 19.11 4.49
N ILE A 559 -29.20 18.90 4.78
CA ILE A 559 -28.74 18.00 5.85
C ILE A 559 -29.08 18.59 7.22
N ILE A 560 -29.02 19.92 7.35
CA ILE A 560 -29.34 20.64 8.58
C ILE A 560 -30.83 21.00 8.59
N THR A 561 -31.63 20.16 9.23
CA THR A 561 -33.07 20.38 9.43
C THR A 561 -33.34 21.40 10.55
N SER A 562 -34.59 21.87 10.67
CA SER A 562 -35.00 22.76 11.78
C SER A 562 -34.74 22.13 13.15
N GLU A 563 -35.00 20.83 13.29
CA GLU A 563 -34.77 20.09 14.54
C GLU A 563 -33.28 20.05 14.92
N ILE A 564 -32.40 19.79 13.94
CA ILE A 564 -30.95 19.79 14.16
C ILE A 564 -30.46 21.19 14.50
N TRP A 565 -30.97 22.21 13.79
CA TRP A 565 -30.60 23.61 14.01
C TRP A 565 -30.98 24.09 15.41
N ASP A 566 -32.22 23.83 15.84
CA ASP A 566 -32.72 24.22 17.15
C ASP A 566 -31.96 23.54 18.29
N TYR A 567 -31.43 22.33 18.06
CA TYR A 567 -30.57 21.63 19.02
C TYR A 567 -29.13 22.19 19.04
N VAL A 568 -28.51 22.35 17.88
CA VAL A 568 -27.06 22.63 17.75
C VAL A 568 -26.74 24.12 17.95
N MET A 569 -27.56 25.03 17.42
CA MET A 569 -27.26 26.46 17.38
C MET A 569 -27.13 27.12 18.77
N PRO A 570 -27.97 26.80 19.79
CA PRO A 570 -27.79 27.36 21.13
C PRO A 570 -26.40 27.14 21.71
N HIS A 571 -25.82 25.95 21.50
CA HIS A 571 -24.46 25.62 21.95
C HIS A 571 -23.40 26.45 21.23
N TRP A 572 -23.55 26.68 19.92
CA TRP A 572 -22.66 27.55 19.16
C TRP A 572 -22.71 29.00 19.67
N MET A 573 -23.91 29.52 19.93
CA MET A 573 -24.07 30.88 20.46
C MET A 573 -23.43 31.03 21.85
N GLU A 574 -23.57 30.02 22.71
CA GLU A 574 -22.91 29.99 24.02
C GLU A 574 -21.38 29.96 23.90
N ALA A 575 -20.84 29.09 23.03
CA ALA A 575 -19.40 28.99 22.80
C ALA A 575 -18.81 30.29 22.24
N MET A 576 -19.51 30.97 21.33
CA MET A 576 -19.05 32.25 20.78
C MET A 576 -18.97 33.36 21.83
N VAL A 577 -19.82 33.34 22.85
CA VAL A 577 -19.80 34.32 23.94
C VAL A 577 -18.69 34.00 24.95
N ASN A 578 -18.51 32.72 25.28
CA ASN A 578 -17.64 32.30 26.37
C ASN A 578 -16.19 32.05 25.94
N ASP A 579 -15.96 31.57 24.71
CA ASP A 579 -14.64 31.10 24.27
C ASP A 579 -13.88 32.12 23.42
N VAL A 580 -14.54 33.20 22.95
CA VAL A 580 -13.97 34.20 22.04
C VAL A 580 -13.63 35.48 22.80
N PRO A 581 -12.35 35.91 22.83
CA PRO A 581 -11.97 37.17 23.45
C PRO A 581 -12.69 38.36 22.80
N GLU A 582 -13.10 39.36 23.59
CA GLU A 582 -13.82 40.56 23.11
C GLU A 582 -13.12 41.26 21.93
N LYS A 583 -11.79 41.23 21.90
CA LYS A 583 -10.97 41.84 20.85
C LYS A 583 -11.11 41.14 19.50
N GLU A 584 -11.47 39.85 19.47
CA GLU A 584 -11.52 38.99 18.27
C GLU A 584 -12.97 38.73 17.80
N GLN A 585 -13.98 39.18 18.55
CA GLN A 585 -15.40 39.01 18.18
C GLN A 585 -15.77 39.59 16.81
N HIS A 586 -15.06 40.63 16.36
CA HIS A 586 -15.27 41.23 15.05
C HIS A 586 -15.01 40.25 13.88
N GLU A 587 -14.18 39.22 14.08
CA GLU A 587 -13.87 38.21 13.07
C GLU A 587 -15.06 37.28 12.77
N LEU A 588 -15.99 37.13 13.72
CA LEU A 588 -17.18 36.29 13.60
C LEU A 588 -18.38 37.04 12.99
N LYS A 589 -18.26 38.36 12.79
CA LYS A 589 -19.36 39.23 12.33
C LYS A 589 -20.02 38.78 11.03
N ASN A 590 -19.23 38.29 10.08
CA ASN A 590 -19.76 37.81 8.80
C ASN A 590 -20.53 36.49 8.96
N LEU A 591 -20.06 35.59 9.83
CA LEU A 591 -20.75 34.32 10.11
C LEU A 591 -22.05 34.56 10.87
N LEU A 592 -22.06 35.48 11.84
CA LEU A 592 -23.28 35.88 12.55
C LEU A 592 -24.35 36.46 11.60
N ARG A 593 -23.94 37.20 10.57
CA ARG A 593 -24.87 37.67 9.53
C ARG A 593 -25.47 36.52 8.74
N ILE A 594 -24.68 35.49 8.42
CA ILE A 594 -25.15 34.28 7.74
C ILE A 594 -26.19 33.56 8.62
N ILE A 595 -25.88 33.35 9.90
CA ILE A 595 -26.80 32.73 10.88
C ILE A 595 -28.15 33.46 10.92
N CYS A 596 -28.13 34.80 10.97
CA CYS A 596 -29.35 35.61 10.97
C CYS A 596 -30.11 35.61 9.64
N SER A 597 -29.47 35.20 8.54
CA SER A 597 -30.06 35.19 7.19
C SER A 597 -30.55 33.81 6.73
N CYS A 598 -30.14 32.73 7.38
CA CYS A 598 -30.66 31.39 7.09
C CYS A 598 -32.16 31.33 7.42
N ASN A 599 -33.01 30.99 6.45
CA ASN A 599 -34.48 30.95 6.59
C ASN A 599 -35.03 29.84 7.52
N ILE A 600 -34.18 29.13 8.26
CA ILE A 600 -34.55 28.05 9.20
C ILE A 600 -35.09 28.63 10.54
N LEU A 601 -35.23 29.96 10.65
CA LEU A 601 -35.53 30.64 11.90
C LEU A 601 -37.00 30.51 12.32
N THR A 602 -37.23 29.64 13.30
CA THR A 602 -38.30 29.84 14.30
C THR A 602 -37.68 30.04 15.69
N SER A 603 -37.82 31.25 16.22
CA SER A 603 -37.84 31.60 17.65
C SER A 603 -36.55 32.05 18.38
N TYR A 604 -35.32 31.60 18.04
CA TYR A 604 -34.15 31.86 18.92
C TYR A 604 -33.21 33.02 18.55
N THR A 605 -33.12 33.44 17.28
CA THR A 605 -32.16 34.50 16.84
C THR A 605 -32.51 35.91 17.31
N PHE A 606 -33.76 36.17 17.73
CA PHE A 606 -34.17 37.49 18.18
C PHE A 606 -33.48 37.94 19.48
N ALA A 607 -33.01 37.02 20.32
CA ALA A 607 -32.37 37.36 21.58
C ALA A 607 -30.93 37.90 21.43
N PHE A 608 -30.21 37.53 20.36
CA PHE A 608 -28.82 37.95 20.15
C PHE A 608 -28.72 39.31 19.44
N ALA A 609 -29.64 39.58 18.51
CA ALA A 609 -29.72 40.88 17.82
C ALA A 609 -30.04 42.06 18.77
N LEU A 610 -30.45 41.78 20.02
CA LEU A 610 -30.75 42.78 21.04
C LEU A 610 -29.58 43.06 22.00
N LYS A 611 -28.44 42.35 21.89
CA LYS A 611 -27.29 42.50 22.81
C LYS A 611 -25.95 42.83 22.14
N SER A 612 -25.92 43.01 20.81
CA SER A 612 -24.81 43.59 20.04
C SER A 612 -25.28 44.87 19.37
#